data_AF-A0A4Q3BZB9-F1
#
_entry.id   AF-A0A4Q3BZB9-F1
#
_cell.length_a   1.000
_cell.length_b   1.000
_cell.length_c   1.000
_cell.angle_alpha   90.00
_cell.angle_beta   90.00
_cell.angle_gamma   90.00
#
_symmetry.space_group_name_H-M   'P 1'
#
loop_
_entity.id
_entity.type
_entity.pdbx_description
1 polymer ?
#
loop_
_entity_poly.entity_id
_entity_poly.type
_entity_poly.pdbx_seq_one_letter_code
_entity_poly.pdbx_strand_id
1 'polypeptide(L)'
;MILLLLLLNAMAFGWNQYFRRSRHMRNKKSMAKLQVANHIATNEIACLYVDNGICHYRTPQGNRFVWTATFEEAEVQLGPGYFTIRRGVMVSRSAIVEVLVEGKQLKVVLAFEVPISLVVSHRKLAEFKQWLAQENN
;
A
#
# COMPACT_ATOMS: atom_id res chain seq x y z
N MET A 1 -6.11 14.56 38.87
CA MET A 1 -5.87 13.12 38.64
C MET A 1 -6.40 12.59 37.30
N ILE A 2 -7.12 13.40 36.50
CA ILE A 2 -7.62 13.00 35.16
C ILE A 2 -6.65 13.42 34.02
N LEU A 3 -5.82 14.43 34.23
CA LEU A 3 -4.84 14.90 33.22
C LEU A 3 -3.68 13.91 32.94
N LEU A 4 -3.37 13.01 33.89
CA LEU A 4 -2.28 12.02 33.76
C LEU A 4 -2.68 10.80 32.91
N LEU A 5 -3.98 10.49 32.80
CA LEU A 5 -4.47 9.36 32.00
C LEU A 5 -4.58 9.69 30.50
N LEU A 6 -4.75 10.96 30.14
CA LEU A 6 -4.79 11.37 28.72
C LEU A 6 -3.40 11.38 28.06
N LEU A 7 -2.34 11.69 28.81
CA LEU A 7 -0.97 11.65 28.31
C LEU A 7 -0.44 10.22 28.13
N LEU A 8 -0.93 9.25 28.91
CA LEU A 8 -0.57 7.84 28.73
C LEU A 8 -1.14 7.25 27.43
N ASN A 9 -2.36 7.65 27.05
CA ASN A 9 -2.99 7.21 25.80
C ASN A 9 -2.34 7.83 24.55
N ALA A 10 -1.84 9.06 24.64
CA ALA A 10 -1.12 9.70 23.54
C ALA A 10 0.23 9.01 23.25
N MET A 11 0.90 8.48 24.29
CA MET A 11 2.13 7.70 24.09
C MET A 11 1.84 6.26 23.61
N ALA A 12 0.72 5.63 23.97
CA ALA A 12 0.37 4.30 23.48
C ALA A 12 0.08 4.26 21.97
N PHE A 13 -0.45 5.35 21.39
CA PHE A 13 -0.67 5.47 19.95
C PHE A 13 0.60 5.92 19.19
N GLY A 14 1.48 6.72 19.82
CA GLY A 14 2.73 7.21 19.20
C GLY A 14 3.91 6.23 19.27
N TRP A 15 3.99 5.35 20.27
CA TRP A 15 5.13 4.44 20.43
C TRP A 15 5.12 3.24 19.49
N ASN A 16 3.96 2.83 18.99
CA ASN A 16 3.84 1.71 18.05
C ASN A 16 4.43 2.02 16.66
N GLN A 17 4.86 3.27 16.42
CA GLN A 17 5.34 3.75 15.13
C GLN A 17 6.86 3.98 15.06
N TYR A 18 7.59 3.98 16.18
CA TYR A 18 9.00 4.42 16.16
C TYR A 18 10.05 3.29 16.10
N PHE A 19 9.70 2.02 16.33
CA PHE A 19 10.72 0.94 16.27
C PHE A 19 10.21 -0.43 15.80
N ARG A 20 9.82 -0.56 14.52
CA ARG A 20 9.94 -1.83 13.76
C ARG A 20 10.67 -1.61 12.44
N ARG A 21 11.90 -1.10 12.55
CA ARG A 21 12.94 -1.30 11.53
C ARG A 21 13.45 -2.75 11.62
N SER A 22 12.57 -3.73 11.41
CA SER A 22 12.95 -5.13 11.46
C SER A 22 13.40 -5.58 10.07
N ARG A 23 14.71 -5.48 9.82
CA ARG A 23 15.39 -6.42 8.92
C ARG A 23 15.12 -7.83 9.45
N HIS A 24 14.26 -8.59 8.78
CA HIS A 24 14.21 -10.03 8.95
C HIS A 24 14.04 -10.69 7.58
N MET A 25 15.18 -10.96 6.93
CA MET A 25 15.26 -12.08 6.02
C MET A 25 15.10 -13.36 6.86
N ARG A 26 14.00 -14.10 6.68
CA ARG A 26 13.96 -15.51 7.06
C ARG A 26 12.97 -16.31 6.20
N ASN A 27 13.58 -17.25 5.48
CA ASN A 27 13.08 -18.45 4.80
C ASN A 27 12.37 -18.32 3.44
N LYS A 28 13.19 -18.39 2.37
CA LYS A 28 12.77 -18.40 0.95
C LYS A 28 12.05 -19.70 0.49
N LYS A 29 11.95 -20.73 1.32
CA LYS A 29 11.46 -22.06 0.87
C LYS A 29 10.04 -22.43 1.35
N SER A 30 9.49 -21.74 2.35
CA SER A 30 8.17 -22.06 2.92
C SER A 30 7.01 -21.24 2.32
N MET A 31 7.27 -20.10 1.68
CA MET A 31 6.22 -19.23 1.10
C MET A 31 5.75 -19.68 -0.30
N ALA A 32 6.62 -20.35 -1.07
CA ALA A 32 6.27 -20.82 -2.42
C ALA A 32 5.17 -21.91 -2.43
N LYS A 33 4.94 -22.58 -1.29
CA LYS A 33 4.02 -23.73 -1.21
C LYS A 33 2.57 -23.37 -0.81
N LEU A 34 2.30 -22.12 -0.41
CA LEU A 34 0.94 -21.65 -0.05
C LEU A 34 0.34 -20.70 -1.11
N GLN A 35 1.12 -20.22 -2.07
CA GLN A 35 0.65 -19.23 -3.05
C GLN A 35 0.01 -19.83 -4.31
N VAL A 36 -0.10 -21.16 -4.42
CA VAL A 36 -0.61 -21.82 -5.64
C VAL A 36 -2.13 -22.01 -5.63
N ALA A 37 -2.85 -21.70 -4.55
CA ALA A 37 -4.24 -22.16 -4.41
C ALA A 37 -5.35 -21.10 -4.60
N ASN A 38 -5.07 -19.80 -4.57
CA ASN A 38 -6.15 -18.82 -4.70
C ASN A 38 -5.89 -17.90 -5.90
N HIS A 39 -6.68 -18.09 -6.95
CA HIS A 39 -7.00 -17.07 -7.93
C HIS A 39 -7.66 -15.92 -7.16
N ILE A 40 -6.86 -15.05 -6.55
CA ILE A 40 -7.37 -13.87 -5.86
C ILE A 40 -8.02 -13.03 -6.95
N ALA A 41 -9.32 -12.80 -6.80
CA ALA A 41 -10.04 -11.90 -7.68
C ALA A 41 -9.32 -10.55 -7.64
N THR A 42 -9.06 -9.99 -8.82
CA THR A 42 -8.37 -8.71 -9.01
C THR A 42 -8.91 -7.60 -8.10
N ASN A 43 -10.15 -7.66 -7.62
CA ASN A 43 -10.77 -6.69 -6.72
C ASN A 43 -10.34 -6.78 -5.24
N GLU A 44 -9.57 -7.80 -4.84
CA GLU A 44 -9.14 -8.00 -3.45
C GLU A 44 -7.73 -7.47 -3.17
N ILE A 45 -7.17 -6.68 -4.08
CA ILE A 45 -5.83 -6.11 -3.94
C ILE A 45 -5.97 -4.63 -3.54
N ALA A 46 -5.41 -4.27 -2.40
CA ALA A 46 -5.40 -2.88 -1.93
C ALA A 46 -4.23 -2.09 -2.52
N CYS A 47 -3.04 -2.69 -2.59
CA CYS A 47 -1.89 -2.10 -3.25
C CYS A 47 -0.93 -3.17 -3.74
N LEU A 48 -0.15 -2.81 -4.77
CA LEU A 48 0.89 -3.63 -5.36
C LEU A 48 2.17 -2.80 -5.47
N TYR A 49 3.29 -3.35 -5.05
CA TYR A 49 4.55 -2.63 -4.99
C TYR A 49 5.77 -3.52 -5.16
N VAL A 50 6.83 -2.94 -5.72
CA VAL A 50 8.14 -3.55 -5.85
C VAL A 50 8.99 -3.15 -4.65
N ASP A 51 9.49 -4.14 -3.93
CA ASP A 51 10.42 -3.98 -2.81
C ASP A 51 11.58 -4.95 -2.99
N ASN A 52 12.81 -4.44 -3.05
CA ASN A 52 14.04 -5.22 -3.31
C ASN A 52 13.97 -6.11 -4.57
N GLY A 53 13.34 -5.61 -5.64
CA GLY A 53 13.20 -6.33 -6.92
C GLY A 53 12.15 -7.43 -6.92
N ILE A 54 11.38 -7.58 -5.84
CA ILE A 54 10.28 -8.54 -5.74
C ILE A 54 8.96 -7.76 -5.75
N CYS A 55 8.02 -8.22 -6.58
CA CYS A 55 6.68 -7.67 -6.64
C CYS A 55 5.84 -8.26 -5.50
N HIS A 56 5.20 -7.39 -4.72
CA HIS A 56 4.35 -7.75 -3.60
C HIS A 56 2.98 -7.12 -3.77
N TYR A 57 1.96 -7.73 -3.20
CA TYR A 57 0.68 -7.08 -3.02
C TYR A 57 0.17 -7.22 -1.59
N ARG A 58 -0.73 -6.31 -1.23
CA ARG A 58 -1.45 -6.30 0.03
C ARG A 58 -2.94 -6.40 -0.23
N THR A 59 -3.63 -7.15 0.60
CA THR A 59 -5.10 -7.18 0.66
C THR A 59 -5.63 -6.00 1.49
N PRO A 60 -6.93 -5.65 1.41
CA PRO A 60 -7.55 -4.65 2.27
C PRO A 60 -7.32 -4.88 3.78
N GLN A 61 -7.15 -6.14 4.19
CA GLN A 61 -6.85 -6.52 5.59
C GLN A 61 -5.35 -6.36 5.94
N GLY A 62 -4.51 -5.95 4.99
CA GLY A 62 -3.08 -5.74 5.18
C GLY A 62 -2.22 -7.00 5.03
N ASN A 63 -2.79 -8.16 4.68
CA ASN A 63 -2.00 -9.39 4.47
C ASN A 63 -1.05 -9.23 3.28
N ARG A 64 0.21 -9.66 3.43
CA ARG A 64 1.26 -9.57 2.38
C ARG A 64 1.38 -10.85 1.59
N PHE A 65 1.48 -10.70 0.28
CA PHE A 65 1.75 -11.79 -0.64
C PHE A 65 2.80 -11.37 -1.68
N VAL A 66 3.36 -12.35 -2.38
CA VAL A 66 4.24 -12.15 -3.54
C VAL A 66 3.41 -12.22 -4.80
N TRP A 67 3.58 -11.24 -5.68
CA TRP A 67 3.03 -11.29 -7.02
C TRP A 67 3.99 -12.08 -7.92
N THR A 68 3.48 -13.09 -8.61
CA THR A 68 4.30 -14.03 -9.40
C THR A 68 4.66 -13.50 -10.79
N ALA A 69 3.89 -12.52 -11.27
CA ALA A 69 4.07 -11.86 -12.55
C ALA A 69 4.95 -10.59 -12.41
N THR A 70 5.23 -9.93 -13.53
CA THR A 70 5.90 -8.63 -13.54
C THR A 70 4.96 -7.52 -13.07
N PHE A 71 5.52 -6.33 -12.75
CA PHE A 71 4.71 -5.18 -12.37
C PHE A 71 3.89 -4.68 -13.57
N GLU A 72 4.49 -4.72 -14.75
CA GLU A 72 3.90 -4.34 -16.03
C GLU A 72 2.71 -5.25 -16.39
N GLU A 73 2.85 -6.57 -16.20
CA GLU A 73 1.73 -7.51 -16.33
C GLU A 73 0.62 -7.22 -15.32
N ALA A 74 0.98 -6.81 -14.10
CA ALA A 74 0.01 -6.44 -13.07
C ALA A 74 -0.79 -5.19 -13.46
N GLU A 75 -0.16 -4.18 -14.06
CA GLU A 75 -0.85 -2.98 -14.56
C GLU A 75 -1.92 -3.33 -15.60
N VAL A 76 -1.62 -4.26 -16.50
CA VAL A 76 -2.57 -4.74 -17.51
C VAL A 76 -3.70 -5.56 -16.88
N GLN A 77 -3.39 -6.43 -15.91
CA GLN A 77 -4.37 -7.32 -15.28
C GLN A 77 -5.31 -6.60 -14.31
N LEU A 78 -4.81 -5.60 -13.58
CA LEU A 78 -5.55 -4.91 -12.52
C LEU A 78 -6.54 -3.87 -13.06
N GLY A 79 -6.25 -3.28 -14.21
CA GLY A 79 -7.19 -2.42 -14.93
C GLY A 79 -7.42 -1.04 -14.26
N PRO A 80 -8.50 -0.33 -14.64
CA PRO A 80 -8.67 1.10 -14.36
C PRO A 80 -9.02 1.44 -12.89
N GLY A 81 -9.39 0.44 -12.09
CA GLY A 81 -9.62 0.59 -10.65
C GLY A 81 -8.33 0.82 -9.85
N TYR A 82 -7.18 0.69 -10.52
CA TYR A 82 -5.85 0.83 -9.95
C TYR A 82 -5.08 1.96 -10.61
N PHE A 83 -4.23 2.62 -9.82
CA PHE A 83 -3.37 3.70 -10.30
C PHE A 83 -1.94 3.54 -9.84
N THR A 84 -1.02 3.58 -10.79
CA THR A 84 0.42 3.58 -10.53
C THR A 84 0.87 4.96 -10.08
N ILE A 85 0.98 5.18 -8.77
CA ILE A 85 1.38 6.48 -8.18
C ILE A 85 2.84 6.85 -8.47
N ARG A 86 3.70 5.85 -8.65
CA ARG A 86 5.09 5.98 -9.11
C ARG A 86 5.59 4.64 -9.67
N ARG A 87 6.75 4.63 -10.34
CA ARG A 87 7.31 3.39 -10.89
C ARG A 87 7.41 2.31 -9.81
N GLY A 88 6.82 1.15 -10.08
CA GLY A 88 6.82 0.00 -9.17
C GLY A 88 5.88 0.14 -7.98
N VAL A 89 4.94 1.08 -7.95
CA VAL A 89 3.93 1.19 -6.90
C VAL A 89 2.58 1.57 -7.48
N MET A 90 1.59 0.75 -7.21
CA MET A 90 0.20 0.89 -7.63
C MET A 90 -0.75 0.69 -6.46
N VAL A 91 -1.84 1.44 -6.45
CA VAL A 91 -2.85 1.42 -5.39
C VAL A 91 -4.24 1.27 -6.00
N SER A 92 -5.11 0.53 -5.33
CA SER A 92 -6.54 0.48 -5.66
C SER A 92 -7.23 1.73 -5.15
N ARG A 93 -8.20 2.26 -5.91
CA ARG A 93 -9.04 3.39 -5.47
C ARG A 93 -9.78 3.05 -4.18
N SER A 94 -10.37 1.86 -4.10
CA SER A 94 -11.19 1.42 -2.96
C SER A 94 -10.42 1.24 -1.66
N ALA A 95 -9.09 1.16 -1.73
CA ALA A 95 -8.23 1.01 -0.56
C ALA A 95 -7.71 2.34 -0.01
N ILE A 96 -7.89 3.45 -0.74
CA ILE A 96 -7.44 4.77 -0.30
C ILE A 96 -8.39 5.26 0.81
N VAL A 97 -7.85 5.42 2.01
CA VAL A 97 -8.58 6.00 3.14
C VAL A 97 -8.57 7.52 3.04
N GLU A 98 -7.41 8.09 2.73
CA GLU A 98 -7.22 9.53 2.64
C GLU A 98 -6.05 9.87 1.73
N VAL A 99 -6.08 11.07 1.15
CA VAL A 99 -4.95 11.66 0.43
C VAL A 99 -4.51 12.93 1.15
N LEU A 100 -3.29 12.90 1.69
CA LEU A 100 -2.71 14.02 2.43
C LEU A 100 -1.84 14.89 1.51
N VAL A 101 -1.95 16.20 1.69
CA VAL A 101 -1.09 17.19 1.03
C VAL A 101 0.07 17.52 1.96
N GLU A 102 1.28 17.05 1.62
CA GLU A 102 2.52 17.37 2.35
C GLU A 102 3.36 18.31 1.47
N GLY A 103 3.13 19.61 1.62
CA GLY A 103 3.78 20.64 0.79
C GLY A 103 3.36 20.55 -0.68
N LYS A 104 4.30 20.16 -1.56
CA LYS A 104 4.04 19.94 -2.99
C LYS A 104 3.76 18.48 -3.34
N GLN A 105 3.74 17.59 -2.36
CA GLN A 105 3.58 16.16 -2.55
C GLN A 105 2.17 15.72 -2.13
N LEU A 106 1.66 14.70 -2.82
CA LEU A 106 0.46 13.97 -2.39
C LEU A 106 0.88 12.62 -1.85
N LYS A 107 0.40 12.31 -0.65
CA LYS A 107 0.65 11.04 0.03
C LYS A 107 -0.65 10.28 0.17
N VAL A 108 -0.63 9.03 -0.26
CA VAL A 108 -1.76 8.11 -0.16
C VAL A 108 -1.69 7.40 1.19
N VAL A 109 -2.80 7.43 1.93
CA VAL A 109 -2.96 6.73 3.19
C VAL A 109 -3.88 5.53 2.97
N LEU A 110 -3.41 4.35 3.41
CA LEU A 110 -4.18 3.11 3.42
C LEU A 110 -4.53 2.74 4.87
N ALA A 111 -5.49 1.82 5.05
CA ALA A 111 -5.90 1.34 6.37
C ALA A 111 -4.82 0.54 7.12
N PHE A 112 -3.69 0.24 6.46
CA PHE A 112 -2.57 -0.52 7.00
C PHE A 112 -1.24 0.05 6.52
N GLU A 113 -0.16 -0.29 7.22
CA GLU A 113 1.18 0.19 6.87
C GLU A 113 1.80 -0.65 5.74
N VAL A 114 2.45 0.05 4.81
CA VAL A 114 3.22 -0.52 3.72
C VAL A 114 4.70 -0.18 3.95
N PRO A 115 5.65 -1.12 3.76
CA PRO A 115 7.08 -0.89 4.02
C PRO A 115 7.76 0.09 3.06
N ILE A 116 6.98 0.77 2.22
CA ILE A 116 7.43 1.75 1.24
C ILE A 116 6.58 3.01 1.34
N SER A 117 7.18 4.16 1.02
CA SER A 117 6.45 5.43 0.96
C SER A 117 5.40 5.41 -0.15
N LEU A 118 4.16 5.81 0.14
CA LEU A 118 3.09 5.94 -0.86
C LEU A 118 2.91 7.39 -1.32
N VAL A 119 3.98 7.96 -1.87
CA VAL A 119 3.97 9.34 -2.40
C VAL A 119 3.79 9.31 -3.91
N VAL A 120 2.82 10.10 -4.39
CA VAL A 120 2.53 10.28 -5.81
C VAL A 120 3.65 11.10 -6.45
N SER A 121 4.21 10.56 -7.54
CA SER A 121 5.25 11.26 -8.28
C SER A 121 4.71 12.56 -8.90
N HIS A 122 5.54 13.61 -8.94
CA HIS A 122 5.14 14.91 -9.47
C HIS A 122 4.59 14.83 -10.90
N ARG A 123 5.16 13.96 -11.75
CA ARG A 123 4.72 13.75 -13.13
C ARG A 123 3.31 13.16 -13.24
N LYS A 124 2.89 12.39 -12.25
CA LYS A 124 1.57 11.71 -12.21
C LYS A 124 0.54 12.45 -11.37
N LEU A 125 0.90 13.60 -10.81
CA LEU A 125 0.09 14.29 -9.81
C LEU A 125 -1.22 14.84 -10.40
N ALA A 126 -1.17 15.36 -11.63
CA ALA A 126 -2.36 15.81 -12.36
C ALA A 126 -3.27 14.64 -12.76
N GLU A 127 -2.68 13.58 -13.33
CA GLU A 127 -3.39 12.38 -13.75
C GLU A 127 -4.05 11.66 -12.56
N PHE A 128 -3.35 11.54 -11.43
CA PHE A 128 -3.88 10.95 -10.20
C PHE A 128 -5.11 11.69 -9.67
N LYS A 129 -5.08 13.03 -9.68
CA LYS A 129 -6.23 13.85 -9.26
C LYS A 129 -7.44 13.64 -10.18
N GLN A 130 -7.20 13.58 -11.49
CA GLN A 130 -8.26 13.30 -12.46
C GLN A 130 -8.84 11.90 -12.26
N TRP A 131 -7.98 10.90 -12.08
CA TRP A 131 -8.38 9.52 -11.82
C TRP A 131 -9.18 9.38 -10.52
N LEU A 132 -8.85 10.12 -9.45
CA LEU A 132 -9.67 10.15 -8.23
C LEU A 132 -11.05 10.78 -8.47
N ALA A 133 -11.13 11.83 -9.29
CA ALA A 133 -12.39 12.53 -9.56
C ALA A 133 -13.37 11.76 -10.47
N GLN A 134 -12.91 10.74 -11.19
CA GLN A 134 -13.71 9.93 -12.13
C GLN A 134 -14.72 8.98 -11.45
N GLU A 135 -14.81 8.96 -10.12
CA GLU A 135 -15.72 8.08 -9.34
C GLU A 135 -17.21 8.50 -9.40
N ASN A 136 -17.53 9.64 -10.03
CA ASN A 136 -18.88 10.23 -10.05
C ASN A 136 -19.71 10.00 -11.32
N ASN A 137 -19.53 8.89 -12.04
CA ASN A 137 -20.39 8.57 -13.20
C ASN A 137 -20.87 7.12 -13.20
#